data_AF-A0A6M5YL77-F1
#
_entry.id   AF-A0A6M5YL77-F1
#
_cell.length_a   1.000
_cell.length_b   1.000
_cell.length_c   1.000
_cell.angle_alpha   90.00
_cell.angle_beta   90.00
_cell.angle_gamma   90.00
#
_symmetry.space_group_name_H-M   'P 1'
#
loop_
_entity.id
_entity.type
_entity.pdbx_description
1 polymer ?
#
loop_
_entity_poly.entity_id
_entity_poly.type
_entity_poly.pdbx_seq_one_letter_code
_entity_poly.pdbx_strand_id
1 'polypeptide(L)'
;MSTPRLAAWFWPLVESLGTDADVMASRFRAMPLQRLLAFRRQYDRARGKVNPIYRADFVIGARDCSEDHADDFAAWVVSRGRAFWGEVRRHPSKCWQFLGEFEPVEFEAMSRRPDFIAGSVFHERFGENIVSVLYHPEFVAKERQRAAEPGRAAPGAAPDPAT
;
A
#
# COMPACT_ATOMS: atom_id res chain seq x y z
N MET A 1 10.06 -0.82 -23.29
CA MET A 1 9.81 -1.80 -22.20
C MET A 1 8.38 -1.60 -21.70
N SER A 2 7.51 -2.60 -21.82
CA SER A 2 6.13 -2.51 -21.33
C SER A 2 6.12 -2.41 -19.81
N THR A 3 5.48 -1.38 -19.24
CA THR A 3 5.33 -1.27 -17.78
C THR A 3 4.62 -2.53 -17.27
N PRO A 4 5.18 -3.27 -16.29
CA PRO A 4 4.56 -4.52 -15.87
C PRO A 4 3.18 -4.25 -15.26
N ARG A 5 2.19 -5.05 -15.68
CA ARG A 5 0.78 -4.89 -15.31
C ARG A 5 0.54 -5.11 -13.82
N LEU A 6 -0.52 -4.52 -13.27
CA LEU A 6 -1.00 -4.88 -11.92
C LEU A 6 -1.48 -6.32 -11.90
N ALA A 7 -1.10 -7.07 -10.86
CA ALA A 7 -1.45 -8.47 -10.73
C ALA A 7 -2.97 -8.66 -10.48
N ALA A 8 -3.55 -9.74 -11.02
CA ALA A 8 -5.00 -9.98 -10.94
C ALA A 8 -5.53 -10.09 -9.50
N TRP A 9 -4.69 -10.53 -8.55
CA TRP A 9 -5.04 -10.67 -7.14
C TRP A 9 -5.04 -9.36 -6.34
N PHE A 10 -4.42 -8.29 -6.88
CA PHE A 10 -4.20 -7.05 -6.14
C PHE A 10 -5.51 -6.35 -5.77
N TRP A 11 -6.38 -6.15 -6.76
CA TRP A 11 -7.65 -5.44 -6.55
C TRP A 11 -8.62 -6.20 -5.63
N PRO A 12 -8.86 -7.52 -5.82
CA PRO A 12 -9.67 -8.28 -4.88
C PRO A 12 -9.17 -8.17 -3.43
N LEU A 13 -7.84 -8.14 -3.23
CA LEU A 13 -7.30 -7.94 -1.90
C LEU A 13 -7.65 -6.55 -1.36
N VAL A 14 -7.32 -5.47 -2.07
CA VAL A 14 -7.60 -4.08 -1.64
C VAL A 14 -9.08 -3.90 -1.32
N GLU A 15 -9.97 -4.38 -2.18
CA GLU A 15 -11.42 -4.24 -2.02
C GLU A 15 -11.94 -5.07 -0.83
N SER A 16 -11.30 -6.19 -0.52
CA SER A 16 -11.69 -7.04 0.61
C SER A 16 -11.20 -6.55 1.97
N LEU A 17 -10.25 -5.61 2.02
CA LEU A 17 -9.66 -5.09 3.26
C LEU A 17 -10.64 -4.21 4.04
N GLY A 18 -11.59 -3.56 3.36
CA GLY A 18 -12.56 -2.66 3.98
C GLY A 18 -11.89 -1.42 4.58
N THR A 19 -12.54 -0.82 5.59
CA THR A 19 -12.06 0.39 6.28
C THR A 19 -11.70 0.15 7.75
N ASP A 20 -11.83 -1.08 8.23
CA ASP A 20 -11.51 -1.48 9.60
C ASP A 20 -10.01 -1.78 9.72
N ALA A 21 -9.31 -0.99 10.54
CA ALA A 21 -7.86 -1.08 10.67
C ALA A 21 -7.40 -2.40 11.29
N ASP A 22 -8.15 -2.95 12.24
CA ASP A 22 -7.79 -4.19 12.94
C ASP A 22 -7.96 -5.39 12.02
N VAL A 23 -9.04 -5.40 11.23
CA VAL A 23 -9.26 -6.42 10.19
C VAL A 23 -8.14 -6.38 9.15
N MET A 24 -7.74 -5.20 8.70
CA MET A 24 -6.62 -5.03 7.78
C MET A 24 -5.31 -5.52 8.37
N ALA A 25 -4.99 -5.10 9.60
CA ALA A 25 -3.77 -5.45 10.29
C ALA A 25 -3.68 -6.97 10.50
N SER A 26 -4.77 -7.61 10.95
CA SER A 26 -4.87 -9.07 11.10
C SER A 26 -4.57 -9.80 9.80
N ARG A 27 -5.16 -9.36 8.69
CA ARG A 27 -4.90 -9.95 7.36
C ARG A 27 -3.46 -9.78 6.93
N PHE A 28 -2.86 -8.60 7.11
CA PHE A 28 -1.46 -8.37 6.77
C PHE A 28 -0.51 -9.17 7.67
N ARG A 29 -0.84 -9.37 8.96
CA ARG A 29 -0.05 -10.23 9.86
C ARG A 29 -0.05 -11.69 9.40
N ALA A 30 -1.18 -12.18 8.92
CA ALA A 30 -1.30 -13.53 8.36
C ALA A 30 -0.60 -13.73 7.01
N MET A 31 -0.25 -12.65 6.30
CA MET A 31 0.42 -12.77 4.99
C MET A 31 1.89 -13.20 5.13
N PRO A 32 2.39 -14.09 4.24
CA PRO A 32 3.82 -14.35 4.12
C PRO A 32 4.59 -13.07 3.71
N LEU A 33 5.86 -12.96 4.14
CA LEU A 33 6.74 -11.82 3.83
C LEU A 33 6.72 -11.46 2.33
N GLN A 34 6.88 -12.46 1.45
CA GLN A 34 6.91 -12.24 0.00
C GLN A 34 5.60 -11.65 -0.52
N ARG A 35 4.46 -12.00 0.10
CA ARG A 35 3.14 -11.49 -0.28
C ARG A 35 2.96 -10.05 0.18
N LEU A 36 3.43 -9.68 1.38
CA LEU A 36 3.44 -8.29 1.85
C LEU A 36 4.31 -7.40 0.97
N LEU A 37 5.54 -7.83 0.64
CA LEU A 37 6.42 -7.09 -0.26
C LEU A 37 5.82 -6.96 -1.67
N ALA A 38 5.19 -8.04 -2.17
CA ALA A 38 4.48 -7.99 -3.44
C ALA A 38 3.29 -7.03 -3.39
N PHE A 39 2.53 -7.01 -2.29
CA PHE A 39 1.43 -6.06 -2.08
C PHE A 39 1.94 -4.62 -2.15
N ARG A 40 2.98 -4.28 -1.38
CA ARG A 40 3.54 -2.92 -1.36
C ARG A 40 3.98 -2.46 -2.75
N ARG A 41 4.71 -3.30 -3.49
CA ARG A 41 5.13 -2.98 -4.88
C ARG A 41 3.96 -2.75 -5.83
N GLN A 42 2.89 -3.55 -5.71
CA GLN A 42 1.69 -3.38 -6.54
C GLN A 42 0.93 -2.11 -6.16
N TYR A 43 0.87 -1.79 -4.86
CA TYR A 43 0.25 -0.59 -4.34
C TYR A 43 0.97 0.68 -4.81
N ASP A 44 2.30 0.76 -4.63
CA ASP A 44 3.10 1.89 -5.09
C ASP A 44 3.03 2.06 -6.61
N ARG A 45 2.98 0.95 -7.37
CA ARG A 45 2.73 1.01 -8.81
C ARG A 45 1.36 1.57 -9.15
N ALA A 46 0.31 1.19 -8.42
CA ALA A 46 -1.03 1.72 -8.63
C ALA A 46 -1.09 3.22 -8.31
N ARG A 47 -0.45 3.66 -7.21
CA ARG A 47 -0.31 5.07 -6.80
C ARG A 47 0.36 5.90 -7.90
N GLY A 48 1.50 5.45 -8.43
CA GLY A 48 2.20 6.17 -9.50
C GLY A 48 1.41 6.33 -10.81
N LYS A 49 0.27 5.62 -10.98
CA LYS A 49 -0.63 5.80 -12.13
C LYS A 49 -1.76 6.83 -11.88
N VAL A 50 -1.87 7.37 -10.69
CA VAL A 50 -2.88 8.38 -10.32
C VAL A 50 -2.28 9.52 -9.50
N ASN A 51 -0.98 9.49 -9.18
CA ASN A 51 -0.29 10.60 -8.52
C ASN A 51 -0.24 11.80 -9.49
N PRO A 52 -0.77 12.97 -9.08
CA PRO A 52 -0.85 14.16 -9.92
C PRO A 52 0.53 14.69 -10.32
N ILE A 53 1.54 14.63 -9.45
CA ILE A 53 2.89 15.15 -9.73
C ILE A 53 3.64 14.26 -10.71
N TYR A 54 3.46 12.95 -10.65
CA TYR A 54 4.12 12.01 -11.57
C TYR A 54 3.40 11.88 -12.92
N ARG A 55 2.26 12.54 -13.10
CA ARG A 55 1.46 12.47 -14.33
C ARG A 55 1.35 13.84 -15.00
N ALA A 56 2.11 14.01 -16.08
CA ALA A 56 2.08 15.22 -16.89
C ALA A 56 0.70 15.57 -17.48
N ASP A 57 -0.21 14.59 -17.60
CA ASP A 57 -1.56 14.82 -18.10
C ASP A 57 -2.57 15.26 -17.02
N PHE A 58 -2.19 15.23 -15.73
CA PHE A 58 -2.98 15.77 -14.65
C PHE A 58 -2.80 17.28 -14.60
N VAL A 59 -3.88 18.03 -14.85
CA VAL A 59 -3.85 19.48 -14.81
C VAL A 59 -4.12 19.94 -13.38
N ILE A 60 -3.06 20.09 -12.60
CA ILE A 60 -3.09 20.54 -11.20
C ILE A 60 -3.00 22.07 -11.09
N GLY A 61 -3.42 22.82 -12.12
CA GLY A 61 -3.60 24.29 -12.12
C GLY A 61 -2.51 25.09 -11.37
N ALA A 62 -2.89 26.22 -10.75
CA ALA A 62 -2.00 27.12 -10.00
C ALA A 62 -1.97 26.84 -8.48
N ARG A 63 -2.53 25.72 -8.03
CA ARG A 63 -2.57 25.35 -6.61
C ARG A 63 -1.38 24.42 -6.36
N ASP A 64 -0.54 24.80 -5.39
CA ASP A 64 0.62 24.00 -5.00
C ASP A 64 0.17 22.68 -4.34
N CYS A 65 0.19 21.60 -5.12
CA CYS A 65 0.07 20.24 -4.59
C CYS A 65 1.47 19.78 -4.21
N SER A 66 1.77 19.68 -2.90
CA SER A 66 3.06 19.17 -2.43
C SER A 66 3.24 17.70 -2.78
N GLU A 67 4.50 17.23 -2.83
CA GLU A 67 4.80 15.81 -3.09
C GLU A 67 4.08 14.89 -2.12
N ASP A 68 4.13 15.19 -0.83
CA ASP A 68 3.44 14.43 0.21
C ASP A 68 1.92 14.41 -0.01
N HIS A 69 1.31 15.55 -0.34
CA HIS A 69 -0.12 15.64 -0.57
C HIS A 69 -0.57 14.85 -1.80
N ALA A 70 0.22 14.91 -2.89
CA ALA A 70 -0.01 14.11 -4.10
C ALA A 70 0.13 12.61 -3.82
N ASP A 71 1.09 12.24 -2.98
CA ASP A 71 1.34 10.85 -2.60
C ASP A 71 0.24 10.28 -1.71
N ASP A 72 -0.29 11.10 -0.80
CA ASP A 72 -1.43 10.79 0.05
C ASP A 72 -2.73 10.67 -0.75
N PHE A 73 -2.98 11.60 -1.67
CA PHE A 73 -4.10 11.53 -2.61
C PHE A 73 -4.03 10.23 -3.42
N ALA A 74 -2.87 9.91 -4.00
CA ALA A 74 -2.70 8.70 -4.79
C ALA A 74 -2.94 7.43 -3.97
N ALA A 75 -2.48 7.40 -2.71
CA ALA A 75 -2.73 6.30 -1.79
C ALA A 75 -4.23 6.17 -1.46
N TRP A 76 -4.92 7.29 -1.24
CA TRP A 76 -6.37 7.32 -1.04
C TRP A 76 -7.14 6.83 -2.26
N VAL A 77 -6.78 7.25 -3.48
CA VAL A 77 -7.42 6.77 -4.71
C VAL A 77 -7.30 5.24 -4.85
N VAL A 78 -6.15 4.67 -4.50
CA VAL A 78 -5.94 3.21 -4.56
C VAL A 78 -6.75 2.49 -3.48
N SER A 79 -6.83 3.02 -2.26
CA SER A 79 -7.58 2.40 -1.15
C SER A 79 -9.09 2.30 -1.42
N ARG A 80 -9.63 3.20 -2.26
CA ARG A 80 -11.01 3.19 -2.75
C ARG A 80 -11.34 2.05 -3.72
N GLY A 81 -10.33 1.28 -4.16
CA GLY A 81 -10.50 0.10 -5.02
C GLY A 81 -10.43 0.39 -6.52
N ARG A 82 -10.60 -0.66 -7.33
CA ARG A 82 -10.28 -0.64 -8.76
C ARG A 82 -11.15 0.31 -9.57
N ALA A 83 -12.44 0.37 -9.24
CA ALA A 83 -13.42 1.16 -9.99
C ALA A 83 -13.07 2.66 -9.93
N PHE A 84 -12.89 3.17 -8.70
CA PHE A 84 -12.54 4.57 -8.47
C PHE A 84 -11.15 4.92 -9.00
N TRP A 85 -10.15 4.07 -8.76
CA TRP A 85 -8.82 4.23 -9.37
C TRP A 85 -8.88 4.31 -10.90
N GLY A 86 -9.72 3.48 -11.52
CA GLY A 86 -9.93 3.48 -12.97
C GLY A 86 -10.64 4.73 -13.48
N GLU A 87 -11.55 5.30 -12.69
CA GLU A 87 -12.21 6.57 -12.98
C GLU A 87 -11.22 7.73 -12.96
N VAL A 88 -10.48 7.91 -11.86
CA VAL A 88 -9.46 8.96 -11.73
C VAL A 88 -8.45 8.88 -12.87
N ARG A 89 -7.99 7.68 -13.18
CA ARG A 89 -7.00 7.45 -14.25
C ARG A 89 -7.51 7.85 -15.64
N ARG A 90 -8.81 7.68 -15.92
CA ARG A 90 -9.44 7.97 -17.22
C ARG A 90 -9.88 9.42 -17.36
N HIS A 91 -10.01 10.15 -16.26
CA HIS A 91 -10.47 11.53 -16.24
C HIS A 91 -9.44 12.47 -15.61
N PRO A 92 -8.22 12.59 -16.17
CA PRO A 92 -7.17 13.43 -15.61
C PRO A 92 -7.55 14.92 -15.53
N SER A 93 -8.42 15.39 -16.43
CA SER A 93 -8.97 16.75 -16.40
C SER A 93 -9.87 17.03 -15.19
N LYS A 94 -10.36 15.99 -14.51
CA LYS A 94 -11.15 16.10 -13.28
C LYS A 94 -10.31 15.96 -12.01
N CYS A 95 -8.98 15.95 -12.10
CA CYS A 95 -8.10 15.79 -10.93
C CYS A 95 -8.47 16.73 -9.79
N TRP A 96 -8.83 17.98 -10.09
CA TRP A 96 -9.25 18.96 -9.08
C TRP A 96 -10.49 18.58 -8.31
N GLN A 97 -11.48 18.00 -8.98
CA GLN A 97 -12.68 17.52 -8.33
C GLN A 97 -12.32 16.39 -7.34
N PHE A 98 -11.49 15.43 -7.78
CA PHE A 98 -11.06 14.34 -6.91
C PHE A 98 -10.19 14.81 -5.74
N LEU A 99 -9.34 15.83 -5.94
CA LEU A 99 -8.58 16.45 -4.86
C LEU A 99 -9.51 17.15 -3.85
N GLY A 100 -10.56 17.82 -4.31
CA GLY A 100 -11.58 18.39 -3.43
C GLY A 100 -12.38 17.35 -2.64
N GLU A 101 -12.56 16.13 -3.18
CA GLU A 101 -13.13 14.99 -2.45
C GLU A 101 -12.16 14.40 -1.41
N PHE A 102 -10.84 14.58 -1.63
CA PHE A 102 -9.77 14.11 -0.75
C PHE A 102 -9.46 15.08 0.40
N GLU A 103 -9.46 16.39 0.16
CA GLU A 103 -9.19 17.44 1.17
C GLU A 103 -9.98 17.32 2.49
N PRO A 104 -11.29 16.96 2.52
CA PRO A 104 -12.04 16.83 3.76
C PRO A 104 -11.77 15.50 4.50
N VAL A 105 -10.92 14.62 3.95
CA VAL A 105 -10.65 13.32 4.58
C VAL A 105 -9.77 13.55 5.82
N GLU A 106 -10.34 13.29 6.99
CA GLU A 106 -9.66 13.47 8.28
C GLU A 106 -8.35 12.69 8.36
N PHE A 107 -7.38 13.22 9.11
CA PHE A 107 -6.09 12.58 9.38
C PHE A 107 -6.23 11.12 9.86
N GLU A 108 -7.29 10.81 10.60
CA GLU A 108 -7.59 9.45 11.06
C GLU A 108 -7.95 8.50 9.91
N ALA A 109 -8.62 8.97 8.86
CA ALA A 109 -8.89 8.14 7.69
C ALA A 109 -7.62 7.86 6.87
N MET A 110 -6.57 8.68 7.00
CA MET A 110 -5.27 8.46 6.35
C MET A 110 -4.45 7.37 7.05
N SER A 111 -4.50 7.28 8.38
CA SER A 111 -3.84 6.20 9.12
C SER A 111 -4.51 4.84 8.91
N ARG A 112 -5.75 4.82 8.41
CA ARG A 112 -6.50 3.60 8.07
C ARG A 112 -6.29 3.11 6.63
N ARG A 113 -5.34 3.67 5.88
CA ARG A 113 -5.06 3.22 4.51
C ARG A 113 -4.30 1.88 4.49
N PRO A 114 -4.56 1.01 3.50
CA PRO A 114 -3.90 -0.28 3.38
C PRO A 114 -2.36 -0.23 3.33
N ASP A 115 -1.77 0.77 2.69
CA ASP A 115 -0.31 0.91 2.60
C ASP A 115 0.34 1.33 3.92
N PHE A 116 -0.34 2.18 4.69
CA PHE A 116 0.10 2.58 6.02
C PHE A 116 0.04 1.39 6.97
N ILE A 117 -1.10 0.70 7.04
CA ILE A 117 -1.27 -0.46 7.92
C ILE A 117 -0.31 -1.60 7.53
N ALA A 118 -0.13 -1.87 6.23
CA ALA A 118 0.85 -2.87 5.79
C ALA A 118 2.28 -2.49 6.20
N GLY A 119 2.62 -1.20 6.17
CA GLY A 119 3.90 -0.68 6.66
C GLY A 119 4.08 -0.90 8.16
N SER A 120 3.08 -0.54 8.97
CA SER A 120 3.11 -0.73 10.42
C SER A 120 3.22 -2.20 10.80
N VAL A 121 2.40 -3.07 10.20
CA VAL A 121 2.47 -4.53 10.44
C VAL A 121 3.82 -5.10 10.03
N PHE A 122 4.41 -4.61 8.94
CA PHE A 122 5.74 -5.05 8.53
C PHE A 122 6.79 -4.64 9.57
N HIS A 123 6.74 -3.39 10.04
CA HIS A 123 7.66 -2.90 11.06
C HIS A 123 7.52 -3.68 12.37
N GLU A 124 6.30 -3.93 12.83
CA GLU A 124 6.02 -4.76 14.01
C GLU A 124 6.63 -6.17 13.90
N ARG A 125 6.50 -6.80 12.73
CA ARG A 125 6.93 -8.19 12.52
C ARG A 125 8.43 -8.34 12.30
N PHE A 126 9.06 -7.37 11.66
CA PHE A 126 10.41 -7.52 11.12
C PHE A 126 11.41 -6.49 11.66
N GLY A 127 10.95 -5.47 12.39
CA GLY A 127 11.79 -4.39 12.94
C GLY A 127 12.29 -3.39 11.90
N GLU A 128 11.82 -3.48 10.66
CA GLU A 128 12.31 -2.70 9.52
C GLU A 128 11.19 -1.92 8.83
N ASN A 129 11.53 -0.90 8.06
CA ASN A 129 10.57 -0.23 7.20
C ASN A 129 10.37 -1.01 5.88
N ILE A 130 9.12 -1.32 5.52
CA ILE A 130 8.80 -2.08 4.30
C ILE A 130 9.34 -1.42 3.03
N VAL A 131 9.39 -0.08 2.99
CA VAL A 131 9.91 0.70 1.86
C VAL A 131 11.41 0.50 1.75
N SER A 132 12.15 0.63 2.85
CA SER A 132 13.60 0.39 2.87
C SER A 132 13.92 -1.01 2.35
N VAL A 133 13.22 -2.04 2.85
CA VAL A 133 13.44 -3.43 2.42
C VAL A 133 13.23 -3.65 0.93
N LEU A 134 12.34 -2.90 0.27
CA LEU A 134 12.13 -3.03 -1.17
C LEU A 134 13.36 -2.62 -2.00
N TYR A 135 14.26 -1.82 -1.43
CA TYR A 135 15.50 -1.38 -2.06
C TYR A 135 16.74 -2.15 -1.57
N HIS A 136 16.58 -3.05 -0.59
CA HIS A 136 17.65 -3.79 0.08
C HIS A 136 17.50 -5.32 -0.09
N PRO A 137 17.98 -5.92 -1.20
CA PRO A 137 17.82 -7.35 -1.47
C PRO A 137 18.44 -8.28 -0.42
N GLU A 138 19.46 -7.83 0.29
CA GLU A 138 20.15 -8.52 1.39
C GLU A 138 19.21 -8.87 2.54
N PHE A 139 18.23 -8.00 2.84
CA PHE A 139 17.24 -8.25 3.88
C PHE A 139 16.38 -9.48 3.54
N VAL A 140 15.92 -9.55 2.29
CA VAL A 140 15.07 -10.66 1.83
C VAL A 140 15.83 -11.98 1.87
N ALA A 141 17.12 -11.97 1.55
CA ALA A 141 17.97 -13.16 1.65
C ALA A 141 18.12 -13.62 3.11
N LYS A 142 18.36 -12.69 4.04
CA LYS A 142 18.50 -12.98 5.47
C LYS A 142 17.22 -13.57 6.07
N GLU A 143 16.06 -13.02 5.75
CA GLU A 143 14.78 -13.54 6.26
C GLU A 143 14.44 -14.92 5.68
N ARG A 144 14.83 -15.21 4.44
CA ARG A 144 14.70 -16.57 3.88
C ARG A 144 15.59 -17.58 4.60
N GLN A 145 16.81 -17.19 4.92
CA GLN A 145 17.72 -18.03 5.71
C GLN A 145 17.15 -18.30 7.10
N ARG A 146 16.67 -17.27 7.80
CA ARG A 146 16.02 -17.40 9.11
C ARG A 146 14.80 -18.32 9.09
N ALA A 147 13.97 -18.24 8.04
CA ALA A 147 12.81 -19.11 7.89
C ALA A 147 13.16 -20.58 7.57
N ALA A 148 14.38 -20.84 7.11
CA ALA A 148 14.88 -22.19 6.82
C ALA A 148 15.60 -22.82 8.03
N GLU A 149 15.84 -22.09 9.12
CA GLU A 149 16.44 -22.62 10.34
C GLU A 149 15.43 -23.53 11.08
N PRO A 150 15.70 -24.85 11.22
CA PRO A 150 14.79 -25.75 11.93
C PRO A 150 14.69 -25.37 13.41
N GLY A 151 13.46 -25.27 13.91
CA GLY A 151 13.16 -24.98 15.33
C GLY A 151 12.92 -23.51 15.66
N ARG A 152 13.01 -22.60 14.69
CA ARG A 152 12.71 -21.18 14.92
C ARG A 152 11.30 -20.85 14.42
N ALA A 153 10.43 -20.43 15.34
CA ALA A 153 9.11 -19.92 14.98
C ALA A 153 9.26 -18.71 14.04
N ALA A 154 8.48 -18.68 12.97
CA ALA A 154 8.46 -17.53 12.07
C ALA A 154 8.12 -16.26 12.87
N PRO A 155 8.82 -15.13 12.66
CA PRO A 155 8.50 -13.88 13.35
C PRO A 155 7.04 -13.49 13.06
N GLY A 156 6.24 -13.44 14.15
CA GLY A 156 4.81 -13.14 14.11
C GLY A 156 3.86 -14.35 14.11
N ALA A 157 4.33 -15.58 14.31
CA ALA A 157 3.45 -16.66 14.77
C ALA A 157 2.97 -16.30 16.18
N ALA A 158 1.71 -15.84 16.28
CA ALA A 158 1.08 -15.65 17.59
C ALA A 158 1.18 -16.98 18.36
N PRO A 159 1.57 -16.97 19.64
CA PRO A 159 1.53 -18.17 20.45
C PRO A 159 0.09 -18.70 20.43
N ASP A 160 -0.06 -20.01 20.17
CA ASP A 160 -1.36 -20.67 20.32
C ASP A 160 -1.90 -20.35 21.72
N PRO A 161 -3.15 -19.88 21.86
CA PRO A 161 -3.73 -19.71 23.17
C PRO A 161 -3.77 -21.08 23.84
N ALA A 162 -2.98 -21.23 24.90
CA ALA A 162 -2.92 -22.45 25.68
C ALA A 162 -4.33 -22.85 26.12
N THR A 163 -4.74 -24.03 25.69
CA THR A 163 -5.96 -24.73 26.13
C THR A 163 -5.94 -25.01 27.63
#